data_AF-U1QMQ1-F1
#
_entry.id   AF-U1QMQ1-F1
#
_cell.length_a   1.000
_cell.length_b   1.000
_cell.length_c   1.000
_cell.angle_alpha   90.00
_cell.angle_beta   90.00
_cell.angle_gamma   90.00
#
_symmetry.space_group_name_H-M   'P 1'
#
loop_
_entity.id
_entity.type
_entity.pdbx_description
1 polymer ?
#
loop_
_entity_poly.entity_id
_entity_poly.type
_entity_poly.pdbx_seq_one_letter_code
_entity_poly.pdbx_strand_id
1 'polypeptide(L)'
;MASECKLMPLDEPTSALDLANQNTVLSLLQQWVKEHRLTVILTMHQLNHVVAVANKVLLMNKQNLLFGQTDDVLTAENLTQ
;
A
#
# COMPACT_ATOMS: atom_id res chain seq x y z
N MET A 1 -11.80 -14.29 -8.39
CA MET A 1 -10.36 -14.67 -8.39
C MET A 1 -10.25 -16.15 -8.09
N ALA A 2 -9.35 -16.86 -8.76
CA ALA A 2 -9.33 -18.33 -8.80
C ALA A 2 -9.03 -19.03 -7.46
N SER A 3 -8.63 -18.30 -6.40
CA SER A 3 -8.19 -18.90 -5.13
C SER A 3 -9.08 -18.62 -3.91
N GLU A 4 -10.19 -17.88 -4.04
CA GLU A 4 -11.06 -17.45 -2.91
C GLU A 4 -10.31 -16.81 -1.71
N CYS A 5 -9.05 -16.39 -1.91
CA CYS A 5 -8.18 -16.02 -0.82
C CYS A 5 -8.60 -14.68 -0.22
N LYS A 6 -8.76 -14.63 1.11
CA LYS A 6 -9.13 -13.40 1.84
C LYS A 6 -7.95 -12.47 2.11
N LEU A 7 -6.72 -12.93 1.86
CA LEU A 7 -5.48 -12.19 2.02
C LEU A 7 -4.69 -12.22 0.72
N MET A 8 -4.29 -11.05 0.23
CA MET A 8 -3.54 -10.91 -1.02
C MET A 8 -2.24 -10.15 -0.77
N PRO A 9 -1.08 -10.83 -0.78
CA PRO A 9 0.21 -10.17 -0.85
C PRO A 9 0.51 -9.74 -2.29
N LEU A 10 0.96 -8.49 -2.48
CA LEU A 10 1.37 -7.93 -3.75
C LEU A 10 2.78 -7.33 -3.60
N ASP A 11 3.71 -7.78 -4.41
CA ASP A 11 5.06 -7.24 -4.43
C ASP A 11 5.18 -6.17 -5.52
N GLU A 12 5.31 -4.91 -5.11
CA GLU A 12 5.44 -3.73 -5.98
C GLU A 12 4.57 -3.76 -7.27
N PRO A 13 3.24 -3.90 -7.14
CA PRO A 13 2.35 -4.21 -8.27
C PRO A 13 2.28 -3.11 -9.35
N THR A 14 2.85 -1.93 -9.07
CA THR A 14 2.80 -0.75 -9.94
C THR A 14 4.17 -0.34 -10.50
N SER A 15 5.25 -1.04 -10.17
CA SER A 15 6.64 -0.64 -10.48
C SER A 15 6.95 -0.52 -11.98
N ALA A 16 6.33 -1.37 -12.82
CA ALA A 16 6.56 -1.40 -14.27
C ALA A 16 5.59 -0.54 -15.08
N LEU A 17 4.72 0.24 -14.43
CA LEU A 17 3.64 0.99 -15.08
C LEU A 17 3.92 2.48 -15.10
N ASP A 18 3.38 3.18 -16.11
CA ASP A 18 3.33 4.65 -16.11
C ASP A 18 2.36 5.18 -15.03
N LEU A 19 2.51 6.45 -14.65
CA LEU A 19 1.72 7.11 -13.60
C LEU A 19 0.20 6.95 -13.77
N ALA A 20 -0.33 7.00 -15.01
CA ALA A 20 -1.77 6.88 -15.25
C ALA A 20 -2.25 5.44 -14.99
N ASN A 21 -1.47 4.46 -15.45
CA ASN A 21 -1.74 3.04 -15.22
C ASN A 21 -1.55 2.64 -13.76
N GLN A 22 -0.59 3.22 -13.04
CA GLN A 22 -0.44 3.02 -11.58
C GLN A 22 -1.72 3.42 -10.85
N ASN A 23 -2.22 4.63 -11.09
CA ASN A 23 -3.47 5.12 -10.47
C ASN A 23 -4.67 4.23 -10.79
N THR A 24 -4.75 3.72 -12.03
CA THR A 24 -5.82 2.82 -12.46
C THR A 24 -5.78 1.51 -11.67
N VAL A 25 -4.60 0.86 -11.59
CA VAL A 25 -4.43 -0.39 -10.83
C VAL A 25 -4.76 -0.20 -9.35
N LEU A 26 -4.28 0.88 -8.74
CA LEU A 26 -4.53 1.18 -7.34
C LEU A 26 -6.01 1.42 -7.03
N SER A 27 -6.70 2.14 -7.91
CA SER A 27 -8.14 2.39 -7.78
C SER A 27 -8.95 1.10 -7.87
N LEU A 28 -8.59 0.21 -8.79
CA LEU A 28 -9.22 -1.10 -8.92
C LEU A 28 -8.98 -1.99 -7.69
N LEU A 29 -7.74 -2.01 -7.18
CA LEU A 29 -7.41 -2.74 -5.95
C LEU A 29 -8.22 -2.25 -4.75
N GLN A 30 -8.35 -0.94 -4.57
CA GLN A 30 -9.17 -0.37 -3.50
C GLN A 30 -10.65 -0.77 -3.61
N GLN A 31 -11.20 -0.70 -4.83
CA GLN A 31 -12.59 -1.07 -5.07
C GLN A 31 -12.82 -2.54 -4.69
N TRP A 32 -11.94 -3.44 -5.13
CA TRP A 32 -12.02 -4.86 -4.79
C TRP A 32 -11.88 -5.16 -3.31
N VAL A 33 -10.95 -4.49 -2.62
CA VAL A 33 -10.81 -4.59 -1.15
C VAL A 33 -12.13 -4.29 -0.45
N LYS A 34 -12.81 -3.21 -0.86
CA LYS A 34 -14.09 -2.79 -0.28
C LYS A 34 -15.23 -3.75 -0.62
N GLU A 35 -15.36 -4.13 -1.89
CA GLU A 35 -16.46 -4.98 -2.36
C GLU A 35 -16.38 -6.41 -1.81
N HIS A 36 -15.16 -6.97 -1.73
CA HIS A 36 -14.95 -8.36 -1.36
C HIS A 36 -14.44 -8.57 0.07
N ARG A 37 -14.28 -7.49 0.85
CA ARG A 37 -13.72 -7.52 2.21
C ARG A 37 -12.37 -8.24 2.26
N LEU A 38 -11.52 -7.96 1.27
CA LEU A 38 -10.19 -8.55 1.16
C LEU A 38 -9.19 -7.78 2.01
N THR A 39 -8.26 -8.48 2.62
CA THR A 39 -7.06 -7.86 3.18
C THR A 39 -5.97 -7.88 2.12
N VAL A 40 -5.40 -6.72 1.80
CA VAL A 40 -4.26 -6.61 0.87
C VAL A 40 -3.04 -6.17 1.66
N ILE A 41 -1.93 -6.84 1.42
CA ILE A 41 -0.60 -6.42 1.88
C ILE A 41 0.19 -6.09 0.63
N LEU A 42 0.76 -4.89 0.57
CA LEU A 42 1.50 -4.42 -0.60
C LEU A 42 2.83 -3.81 -0.18
N THR A 43 3.86 -4.03 -0.98
CA THR A 43 5.15 -3.33 -0.87
C THR A 43 5.15 -2.16 -1.87
N MET A 44 5.60 -1.00 -1.42
CA MET A 44 5.68 0.21 -2.24
C MET A 44 6.87 1.07 -1.82
N HIS A 45 7.51 1.69 -2.81
CA HIS A 45 8.58 2.66 -2.59
C HIS A 45 8.13 4.12 -2.77
N GLN A 46 6.91 4.37 -3.29
CA GLN A 46 6.38 5.72 -3.53
C GLN A 46 5.31 6.12 -2.51
N LEU A 47 5.64 7.08 -1.64
CA LEU A 47 4.77 7.54 -0.54
C LEU A 47 3.41 8.07 -1.01
N ASN A 48 3.37 8.80 -2.13
CA ASN A 48 2.14 9.38 -2.67
C ASN A 48 1.07 8.30 -2.97
N HIS A 49 1.51 7.12 -3.42
CA HIS A 49 0.61 6.01 -3.70
C HIS A 49 0.18 5.31 -2.40
N VAL A 50 1.08 5.18 -1.42
CA VAL A 50 0.78 4.58 -0.12
C VAL A 50 -0.33 5.35 0.60
N VAL A 51 -0.22 6.68 0.65
CA VAL A 51 -1.22 7.55 1.31
C VAL A 51 -2.60 7.39 0.67
N ALA A 52 -2.66 7.19 -0.64
CA ALA A 52 -3.93 7.03 -1.33
C ALA A 52 -4.63 5.72 -0.97
N VAL A 53 -3.90 4.61 -0.78
CA VAL A 53 -4.47 3.25 -0.74
C VAL A 53 -4.40 2.52 0.60
N ALA A 54 -3.42 2.85 1.45
CA ALA A 54 -3.16 2.09 2.66
C ALA A 54 -3.92 2.67 3.85
N ASN A 55 -4.61 1.81 4.62
CA ASN A 55 -5.12 2.20 5.94
C ASN A 55 -4.04 2.12 7.01
N LYS A 56 -3.12 1.16 6.89
CA LYS A 56 -2.00 0.96 7.80
C LYS A 56 -0.70 0.83 7.02
N VAL A 57 0.38 1.30 7.61
CA VAL A 57 1.71 1.29 7.01
C VAL A 57 2.70 0.67 7.97
N LEU A 58 3.62 -0.12 7.41
CA LEU A 58 4.88 -0.49 8.03
C LEU A 58 5.98 0.32 7.33
N LEU A 59 6.50 1.35 7.99
CA LEU A 59 7.67 2.07 7.53
C LEU A 59 8.92 1.30 7.93
N MET A 60 9.75 0.99 6.93
CA MET A 60 11.03 0.32 7.12
C MET A 60 12.15 1.26 6.72
N ASN A 61 12.92 1.76 7.69
CA ASN A 61 14.18 2.46 7.45
C ASN A 61 15.34 1.62 7.99
N LYS A 62 16.59 2.07 7.81
CA LYS A 62 17.78 1.28 8.18
C LYS A 62 17.87 0.94 9.67
N GLN A 63 17.20 1.68 10.54
CA GLN A 63 17.39 1.62 11.99
C GLN A 63 16.09 1.34 12.77
N ASN A 64 14.93 1.62 12.16
CA ASN A 64 13.62 1.63 12.79
C ASN A 64 12.57 0.95 11.89
N LEU A 65 11.67 0.22 12.56
CA LEU A 65 10.44 -0.33 12.00
C LEU A 65 9.27 0.32 12.74
N LEU A 66 8.42 1.06 12.02
CA LEU A 66 7.25 1.73 12.59
C LEU A 66 5.98 1.21 11.92
N PHE A 67 5.05 0.68 12.72
CA PHE A 67 3.77 0.16 12.24
C PHE A 67 2.61 0.87 12.90
N GLY A 68 1.61 1.27 12.12
CA GLY A 68 0.46 2.02 12.63
C GLY A 68 -0.51 2.44 11.53
N GLN A 69 -1.44 3.34 11.86
CA GLN A 69 -2.28 3.99 10.85
C GLN A 69 -1.39 4.84 9.94
N THR A 70 -1.79 4.98 8.68
CA THR A 70 -1.02 5.73 7.68
C THR A 70 -0.71 7.15 8.15
N ASP A 71 -1.69 7.86 8.73
CA ASP A 71 -1.52 9.24 9.20
C ASP A 71 -0.58 9.37 10.42
N ASP A 72 -0.52 8.34 11.27
CA ASP A 72 0.35 8.32 12.45
C ASP A 72 1.81 7.98 12.09
N VAL A 73 1.99 7.17 11.04
CA VAL A 73 3.31 6.66 10.64
C VAL A 73 3.97 7.55 9.59
N LEU A 74 3.23 8.01 8.58
CA LEU A 74 3.77 8.82 7.48
C LEU A 74 3.83 10.32 7.84
N THR A 75 4.61 10.64 8.86
CA THR A 75 4.91 12.00 9.29
C THR A 75 6.25 12.49 8.74
N ALA A 76 6.44 13.80 8.60
CA ALA A 76 7.70 14.38 8.13
C ALA A 76 8.88 13.98 9.03
N GLU A 77 8.65 13.84 10.33
CA GLU A 77 9.65 13.36 11.30
C GLU A 77 10.06 11.91 10.99
N ASN A 78 9.10 11.01 10.84
CA ASN A 78 9.39 9.59 10.60
C ASN A 78 10.05 9.34 9.23
N LEU A 79 9.79 10.21 8.23
CA LEU A 79 10.37 10.11 6.89
C LEU A 79 11.81 10.67 6.79
N THR A 80 12.25 11.44 7.77
CA THR A 80 13.58 12.08 7.79
C THR A 80 14.60 11.38 8.69
N GLN A 81 14.14 10.41 9.50
CA GLN A 81 14.97 9.51 10.31
C GLN A 81 15.48 8.30 9.50
#